data_AF-A0A7W2N2Z7-F1
#
_entry.id   AF-A0A7W2N2Z7-F1
#
_cell.length_a   1.000
_cell.length_b   1.000
_cell.length_c   1.000
_cell.angle_alpha   90.00
_cell.angle_beta   90.00
_cell.angle_gamma   90.00
#
_symmetry.space_group_name_H-M   'P 1'
#
loop_
_entity.id
_entity.type
_entity.pdbx_description
1 polymer ?
#
loop_
_entity_poly.entity_id
_entity_poly.type
_entity_poly.pdbx_seq_one_letter_code
_entity_poly.pdbx_strand_id
1 'polypeptide(L)' 'MTKSLLSKLNITEAPLKHPTDPLIQRQKKLIAKLEVQREMARCLVENEEFRAFKFKYITEPETGIKNKVRVPKQIKPWF' A
#
# COMPACT_ATOMS: atom_id res chain seq x y z
N MET A 1 -19.24 41.99 -29.42
CA MET A 1 -17.98 41.29 -29.08
C MET A 1 -18.31 40.04 -28.29
N THR A 2 -18.11 38.86 -28.86
CA THR A 2 -18.45 37.57 -28.22
C THR A 2 -17.34 37.16 -27.26
N LYS A 3 -17.61 37.17 -25.96
CA LYS A 3 -16.64 36.76 -24.93
C LYS A 3 -16.33 35.26 -25.12
N SER A 4 -15.09 34.95 -25.49
CA SER A 4 -14.58 33.59 -25.69
C SER A 4 -14.65 32.78 -24.40
N LEU A 5 -15.09 31.52 -24.47
CA LEU A 5 -15.15 30.58 -23.33
C LEU A 5 -13.79 30.41 -22.62
N LEU A 6 -12.69 30.67 -23.32
CA LEU A 6 -11.33 30.59 -22.79
C LEU A 6 -11.05 31.65 -21.72
N SER A 7 -11.79 32.76 -21.68
CA SER A 7 -11.60 33.81 -20.67
C SER A 7 -12.15 33.43 -19.29
N LYS A 8 -12.77 32.26 -19.14
CA LYS A 8 -13.35 31.77 -17.88
C LYS A 8 -12.48 30.71 -17.19
N LEU A 9 -11.39 30.28 -17.83
CA LEU A 9 -10.47 29.29 -17.27
C LEU A 9 -9.37 30.00 -16.49
N ASN A 10 -9.28 29.70 -15.19
CA ASN A 10 -8.16 30.11 -14.37
C ASN A 10 -6.96 29.23 -14.71
N ILE A 11 -5.92 29.82 -15.32
CA ILE A 11 -4.63 29.16 -15.54
C ILE A 11 -3.92 29.16 -14.19
N THR A 12 -4.14 28.11 -13.40
CA THR A 12 -3.39 27.86 -12.16
C THR A 12 -2.19 26.98 -12.47
N GLU A 13 -1.03 27.30 -11.90
CA GLU A 13 0.17 26.46 -12.01
C GLU A 13 -0.15 25.03 -11.56
N ALA A 14 0.34 24.04 -12.32
CA ALA A 14 0.18 22.65 -11.96
C ALA A 14 0.83 22.41 -10.59
N PRO A 15 0.14 21.75 -9.63
CA PRO A 15 0.73 21.51 -8.32
C PRO A 15 2.02 20.71 -8.51
N LEU A 16 3.11 21.21 -7.93
CA LEU A 16 4.40 20.53 -7.85
C LEU A 16 4.20 19.21 -7.09
N LYS A 17 3.79 18.17 -7.80
CA LYS A 17 3.84 16.80 -7.31
C LYS A 17 5.32 16.48 -7.23
N HIS A 18 5.92 16.60 -6.05
CA HIS A 18 7.25 16.07 -5.81
C HIS A 18 7.18 14.56 -6.11
N PRO A 19 7.80 14.09 -7.21
CA PRO A 19 7.85 12.67 -7.46
C PRO A 19 8.65 12.08 -6.31
N THR A 20 8.04 11.21 -5.51
CA THR A 20 8.75 10.57 -4.40
C THR A 20 9.94 9.84 -5.00
N ASP A 21 11.15 10.13 -4.54
CA ASP A 21 12.35 9.55 -5.13
C ASP A 21 12.22 8.03 -5.19
N PRO A 22 12.42 7.41 -6.38
CA PRO A 22 12.32 5.96 -6.53
C PRO A 22 13.22 5.20 -5.56
N LEU A 23 14.36 5.79 -5.18
CA LEU A 23 15.29 5.26 -4.19
C LEU A 23 14.66 5.20 -2.79
N ILE A 24 14.03 6.28 -2.33
CA ILE A 24 13.33 6.34 -1.04
C ILE A 24 12.19 5.32 -1.02
N GLN A 25 11.47 5.17 -2.13
CA GLN A 25 10.41 4.17 -2.24
C GLN A 25 10.95 2.73 -2.11
N ARG A 26 12.09 2.44 -2.73
CA ARG A 26 12.77 1.14 -2.62
C ARG A 26 13.26 0.88 -1.19
N GLN A 27 13.87 1.87 -0.55
CA GLN A 27 14.33 1.78 0.83
C GLN A 27 13.17 1.48 1.79
N LYS A 28 12.06 2.22 1.69
CA LYS A 28 10.86 1.98 2.51
C LYS A 28 10.29 0.56 2.31
N LYS A 29 10.28 0.06 1.07
CA LYS A 29 9.86 -1.32 0.78
C LYS A 29 10.78 -2.36 1.41
N LEU A 30 12.09 -2.10 1.45
CA LEU A 30 13.06 -2.99 2.08
C LEU A 30 12.88 -3.02 3.60
N ILE A 31 12.76 -1.85 4.22
CA ILE A 31 12.50 -1.70 5.68
C ILE A 31 11.26 -2.50 6.07
N ALA A 32 10.15 -2.33 5.36
CA ALA A 32 8.91 -3.06 5.64
C ALA A 32 9.05 -4.58 5.52
N LYS A 33 9.95 -5.09 4.66
CA LYS A 33 10.23 -6.53 4.58
C LYS A 33 11.07 -7.01 5.76
N LEU A 34 12.07 -6.23 6.16
CA LEU A 34 12.96 -6.56 7.28
C LEU A 34 12.21 -6.56 8.62
N GLU A 35 11.30 -5.62 8.83
CA GLU A 35 10.44 -5.58 10.03
C GLU A 35 9.62 -6.85 10.18
N VAL A 36 8.96 -7.27 9.09
CA VAL A 36 8.19 -8.53 9.05
C VAL A 36 9.08 -9.75 9.34
N GLN A 37 10.31 -9.77 8.80
CA GLN A 37 11.27 -10.85 9.05
C GLN A 37 11.74 -10.87 10.51
N ARG A 38 11.95 -9.69 11.12
CA ARG A 38 12.35 -9.55 12.52
C ARG A 38 11.26 -10.05 13.46
N GLU A 39 10.00 -9.70 13.21
CA GLU A 39 8.87 -10.19 13.98
C GLU A 39 8.72 -11.72 13.86
N MET A 40 8.87 -12.27 12.66
CA MET A 40 8.83 -13.71 12.44
C MET A 40 9.95 -14.44 13.21
N ALA A 41 11.17 -13.92 13.20
CA ALA A 41 12.28 -14.47 13.98
C ALA A 41 12.01 -14.40 15.49
N ARG A 42 11.42 -13.31 15.97
CA ARG A 42 11.02 -13.16 17.37
C ARG A 42 9.97 -14.19 17.79
N CYS A 43 8.90 -14.35 17.00
CA CYS A 43 7.88 -15.35 17.28
C CYS A 43 8.44 -16.79 17.30
N LEU A 44 9.44 -17.09 16.46
CA LEU A 44 10.10 -18.40 16.51
C LEU A 44 10.94 -18.62 17.76
N VAL A 45 11.64 -17.60 18.25
CA VAL A 45 12.34 -17.68 19.55
C VAL A 45 11.34 -17.89 20.69
N GLU A 46 10.17 -17.26 20.59
CA GLU A 46 9.07 -17.36 21.57
C GLU A 46 8.21 -18.63 21.38
N ASN A 47 8.47 -19.49 20.38
CA ASN A 47 7.66 -20.67 19.99
C ASN A 47 6.18 -20.35 19.66
N GLU A 48 5.88 -19.14 19.19
CA GLU A 48 4.54 -18.71 18.79
C GLU A 48 4.33 -18.73 17.27
N GLU A 49 3.10 -19.01 16.83
CA GLU A 49 2.72 -18.96 15.41
C GLU A 49 2.70 -17.51 14.89
N PHE A 50 3.65 -17.16 14.01
CA PHE A 50 3.65 -15.85 13.35
C PHE A 50 2.49 -15.72 12.36
N ARG A 51 1.44 -14.98 12.74
CA ARG A 51 0.28 -14.69 11.88
C ARG A 51 0.37 -13.29 11.28
N ALA A 52 1.09 -13.14 10.16
CA ALA A 52 1.02 -11.90 9.38
C ALA A 52 -0.31 -11.81 8.63
N PHE A 53 -1.02 -10.68 8.69
CA PHE A 53 -2.27 -10.47 7.97
C PHE A 53 -2.05 -9.57 6.75
N LYS A 54 -2.50 -9.99 5.56
CA LYS A 54 -2.63 -9.13 4.37
C LYS A 54 -4.09 -8.73 4.17
N PHE A 55 -4.33 -7.50 3.74
CA PHE A 55 -5.67 -7.09 3.33
C PHE A 55 -5.90 -7.51 1.88
N LYS A 56 -6.95 -8.30 1.63
CA LYS A 56 -7.42 -8.67 0.30
C LYS A 56 -8.80 -8.04 0.10
N TYR A 57 -9.00 -7.40 -1.05
CA TYR A 57 -10.33 -7.00 -1.48
C TYR A 57 -11.02 -8.24 -2.05
N ILE A 58 -12.12 -8.66 -1.43
CA ILE A 58 -12.96 -9.75 -1.90
C ILE A 58 -14.27 -9.10 -2.33
N THR A 59 -14.72 -9.42 -3.54
CA THR A 59 -16.02 -8.96 -4.04
C THR A 59 -17.03 -10.03 -3.65
N GLU A 60 -18.03 -9.67 -2.87
CA GLU A 60 -19.09 -10.59 -2.51
C GLU A 60 -19.99 -10.86 -3.73
N PRO A 61 -20.29 -12.14 -4.04
CA PRO A 61 -21.02 -12.50 -5.26
C PRO A 61 -22.48 -12.06 -5.23
N GLU A 62 -23.06 -11.86 -4.04
CA GLU A 62 -24.47 -11.52 -3.85
C GLU A 62 -24.75 -10.01 -3.93
N THR A 63 -23.84 -9.17 -3.41
CA THR A 63 -24.05 -7.72 -3.25
C THR A 63 -23.15 -6.86 -4.14
N GLY A 64 -22.11 -7.43 -4.76
CA GLY A 64 -21.16 -6.69 -5.60
C GLY A 64 -20.28 -5.69 -4.82
N ILE A 65 -20.39 -5.64 -3.49
CA ILE A 65 -19.62 -4.72 -2.64
C ILE A 65 -18.22 -5.31 -2.40
N LYS A 66 -17.20 -4.45 -2.52
CA LYS A 66 -15.80 -4.82 -2.31
C LYS A 66 -15.44 -4.69 -0.83
N ASN A 67 -15.39 -5.80 -0.12
CA ASN A 67 -15.04 -5.85 1.29
C ASN A 67 -13.54 -6.09 1.48
N LYS A 68 -12.94 -5.33 2.41
CA LYS A 68 -11.51 -5.40 2.74
C LYS A 68 -11.29 -6.44 3.84
N VAL A 69 -11.00 -7.68 3.47
CA VAL A 69 -10.84 -8.80 4.41
C VAL A 69 -9.37 -8.98 4.79
N ARG A 70 -9.09 -9.19 6.09
CA ARG A 70 -7.77 -9.59 6.60
C ARG A 70 -7.57 -11.10 6.40
N VAL A 71 -6.59 -11.47 5.60
CA VAL A 71 -6.24 -12.87 5.29
C VAL A 71 -4.84 -13.17 5.82
N PRO A 72 -4.59 -14.31 6.48
CA PRO A 72 -3.24 -14.69 6.87
C PRO A 72 -2.34 -14.83 5.64
N LYS A 73 -1.18 -14.18 5.67
CA LYS A 73 -0.14 -14.25 4.66
C LYS A 73 0.85 -15.32 5.13
N GLN A 74 0.88 -16.44 4.41
CA GLN A 74 1.99 -17.37 4.54
C GLN A 74 3.27 -16.70 4.05
N ILE A 75 4.24 -16.56 4.93
CA ILE A 75 5.57 -16.04 4.63
C ILE A 75 6.51 -17.21 4.84
N LYS A 76 7.27 -17.56 3.80
CA LYS A 76 8.29 -18.60 3.93
C LYS A 76 9.46 -18.03 4.77
N PRO A 77 9.88 -18.71 5.84
CA PRO A 77 11.13 -18.36 6.51
C PRO A 77 12.31 -18.54 5.56
N TRP A 78 13.33 -17.70 5.72
CA TRP A 78 14.55 -17.67 4.87
C TRP A 78 15.83 -17.97 5.66
N PHE A 79 15.67 -18.28 6.96
CA PHE A 79 16.68 -18.87 7.83
C PHE A 79 16.40 -20.37 7.99
#